data_AF-A0A3B4Y4W3-F1
#
_entry.id   AF-A0A3B4Y4W3-F1
#
_cell.length_a   1.000
_cell.length_b   1.000
_cell.length_c   1.000
_cell.angle_alpha   90.00
_cell.angle_beta   90.00
_cell.angle_gamma   90.00
#
_symmetry.space_group_name_H-M   'P 1'
#
loop_
_entity.id
_entity.type
_entity.pdbx_description
1 polymer ?
#
loop_
_entity_poly.entity_id
_entity_poly.type
_entity_poly.pdbx_seq_one_letter_code
_entity_poly.pdbx_strand_id
1 'polypeptide(L)' 'MEEEVSMEYLLEQVMHNDVGKRLQVGQEVTELILDGEKSPELEQDQATLDRMVEAVAGSWVNSSNFKVRTGCWF' A
#
# COMPACT_ATOMS: atom_id res chain seq x y z
N MET A 1 15.34 16.83 -2.70
CA MET A 1 14.64 16.46 -1.47
C MET A 1 13.97 15.17 -1.83
N GLU A 2 14.62 14.05 -1.50
CA GLU A 2 13.96 12.75 -1.54
C GLU A 2 12.83 12.87 -0.51
N GLU A 3 11.59 12.97 -1.01
CA GLU A 3 10.42 12.78 -0.16
C GLU A 3 10.53 11.35 0.31
N GLU A 4 11.08 11.17 1.52
CA GLU A 4 11.04 9.91 2.24
C GLU A 4 9.55 9.55 2.31
N VAL A 5 9.15 8.59 1.48
CA VAL A 5 7.77 8.14 1.37
C VAL A 5 7.46 7.46 2.69
N SER A 6 7.02 8.26 3.66
CA SER A 6 6.81 7.79 5.02
C SER A 6 5.66 6.79 5.01
N MET A 7 5.81 5.74 5.80
CA MET A 7 4.87 4.64 5.82
C MET A 7 3.43 5.05 6.15
N GLU A 8 3.25 6.09 6.97
CA GLU A 8 1.94 6.67 7.26
C GLU A 8 1.28 7.24 6.00
N TYR A 9 2.04 7.91 5.14
CA TYR A 9 1.54 8.45 3.87
C TYR A 9 1.01 7.33 2.97
N LEU A 10 1.75 6.22 2.84
CA LEU A 10 1.31 5.06 2.06
C LEU A 10 0.05 4.44 2.65
N LEU A 11 -0.01 4.30 3.97
CA LEU A 11 -1.19 3.76 4.66
C LEU A 11 -2.43 4.63 4.37
N GLU A 12 -2.28 5.96 4.40
CA GLU A 12 -3.34 6.89 4.02
C GLU A 12 -3.78 6.74 2.57
N GLN A 13 -2.84 6.52 1.63
CA GLN A 13 -3.17 6.27 0.22
C GLN A 13 -3.90 4.94 0.02
N VAL A 14 -3.50 3.88 0.73
CA VAL A 14 -4.14 2.56 0.68
C VAL A 14 -5.57 2.62 1.21
N MET A 15 -5.78 3.33 2.31
CA MET A 15 -7.08 3.50 2.97
C MET A 15 -7.95 4.60 2.35
N HIS A 16 -7.46 5.27 1.31
CA HIS A 16 -8.16 6.40 0.72
C HIS A 16 -9.52 6.00 0.12
N ASN A 17 -10.59 6.74 0.39
CA ASN A 17 -11.94 6.41 -0.11
C ASN A 17 -12.03 6.46 -1.65
N ASP A 18 -11.31 7.39 -2.27
CA ASP A 18 -11.21 7.52 -3.72
C ASP A 18 -10.55 6.29 -4.36
N VAL A 19 -11.32 5.60 -5.20
CA VAL A 19 -10.90 4.41 -5.93
C VAL A 19 -9.87 4.73 -7.02
N GLY A 20 -9.97 5.89 -7.67
CA GLY A 20 -9.04 6.33 -8.70
C GLY A 20 -7.65 6.61 -8.13
N LYS A 21 -7.59 7.25 -6.95
CA LYS A 21 -6.32 7.45 -6.24
C LYS A 21 -5.70 6.13 -5.79
N ARG A 22 -6.49 5.24 -5.18
CA ARG A 22 -6.01 3.89 -4.81
C ARG A 22 -5.48 3.10 -6.00
N LEU A 23 -6.08 3.25 -7.18
CA LEU A 23 -5.59 2.61 -8.39
C LEU A 23 -4.26 3.21 -8.87
N GLN A 24 -4.11 4.53 -8.77
CA GLN A 24 -2.89 5.24 -9.18
C GLN A 24 -1.69 4.90 -8.28
N VAL A 25 -1.91 4.87 -6.96
CA VAL A 25 -0.89 4.52 -5.96
C VAL A 25 -0.72 3.00 -5.79
N GLY A 26 -1.58 2.21 -6.47
CA GLY A 26 -1.62 0.75 -6.44
C GLY A 26 -0.26 0.11 -6.64
N GLN A 27 0.37 0.52 -7.74
CA GLN A 27 1.67 0.02 -8.16
C GLN A 27 2.78 0.46 -7.20
N GLU A 28 2.77 1.73 -6.79
CA GLU A 28 3.80 2.29 -5.88
C GLU A 28 3.81 1.56 -4.53
N VAL A 29 2.64 1.33 -3.93
CA VAL A 29 2.50 0.56 -2.69
C VAL A 29 2.97 -0.88 -2.87
N THR A 30 2.62 -1.50 -4.00
CA THR A 30 3.04 -2.88 -4.29
C THR A 30 4.56 -2.98 -4.44
N GLU A 31 5.17 -2.06 -5.18
CA GLU A 31 6.62 -1.96 -5.30
C GLU A 31 7.30 -1.69 -3.96
N LEU A 32 6.72 -0.85 -3.10
CA LEU A 32 7.25 -0.58 -1.76
C LEU A 32 7.19 -1.80 -0.84
N ILE A 33 6.09 -2.56 -0.85
CA ILE A 33 5.96 -3.79 -0.06
C ILE A 33 6.90 -4.89 -0.58
N LEU A 34 7.14 -4.94 -1.90
CA LEU A 34 8.02 -5.94 -2.52
C LEU A 34 9.51 -5.58 -2.43
N ASP A 35 9.85 -4.32 -2.21
CA ASP A 35 11.21 -3.78 -2.21
C ASP A 35 11.59 -3.33 -0.79
N GLY A 36 12.25 -4.23 -0.05
CA GLY A 36 12.74 -3.97 1.31
C GLY A 36 13.78 -2.85 1.39
N GLU A 37 14.53 -2.60 0.30
CA GLU A 37 15.52 -1.51 0.26
C GLU A 37 14.84 -0.13 0.23
N LYS A 38 13.62 -0.04 -0.31
CA LYS A 38 12.81 1.19 -0.31
C LYS A 38 12.07 1.43 1.01
N SER A 39 11.94 0.40 1.85
CA SER A 39 11.19 0.48 3.10
C SER A 39 11.86 -0.30 4.23
N PRO A 40 13.01 0.18 4.72
CA PRO A 40 13.70 -0.47 5.84
C PRO A 40 12.82 -0.54 7.10
N GLU A 41 11.86 0.37 7.28
CA GLU A 41 10.88 0.33 8.38
C GLU A 41 9.94 -0.88 8.29
N LEU A 42 9.56 -1.31 7.07
CA LEU A 42 8.73 -2.50 6.84
C LEU A 42 9.47 -3.79 7.21
N GLU A 43 10.77 -3.84 6.93
CA GLU A 43 11.60 -5.00 7.32
C GLU A 43 11.93 -5.01 8.81
N GLN A 44 12.12 -3.84 9.43
CA GLN A 44 12.51 -3.74 10.84
C GLN A 44 11.34 -3.83 11.82
N ASP A 45 10.13 -3.44 11.40
CA ASP A 45 8.94 -3.43 12.24
C ASP A 45 7.81 -4.29 11.67
N GLN A 46 7.72 -5.51 12.23
CA GLN A 46 6.69 -6.49 11.91
C GLN A 46 5.26 -5.95 12.11
N ALA A 47 5.02 -5.13 13.15
CA ALA A 47 3.68 -4.60 13.43
C ALA A 47 3.22 -3.62 12.34
N THR A 48 4.20 -2.95 11.74
CA THR A 48 4.00 -1.91 10.74
C THR A 48 3.81 -2.56 9.37
N LEU A 49 4.53 -3.67 9.07
CA LEU A 49 4.20 -4.59 7.96
C LEU A 49 2.80 -5.21 8.09
N ASP A 50 2.44 -5.74 9.26
CA ASP A 50 1.11 -6.32 9.49
C ASP A 50 0.00 -5.30 9.21
N ARG A 51 0.17 -4.04 9.66
CA ARG A 51 -0.78 -2.97 9.38
C ARG A 51 -0.92 -2.65 7.90
N MET A 52 0.16 -2.62 7.14
CA MET A 52 0.11 -2.42 5.68
C MET A 52 -0.62 -3.56 4.99
N VAL A 53 -0.31 -4.81 5.36
CA VAL A 53 -0.99 -6.00 4.84
C VAL A 53 -2.48 -5.97 5.16
N GLU A 54 -2.86 -5.62 6.40
CA GLU A 54 -4.26 -5.47 6.79
C GLU A 54 -4.96 -4.33 6.02
N ALA A 55 -4.30 -3.20 5.83
CA ALA A 55 -4.84 -2.06 5.09
C ALA A 55 -5.11 -2.42 3.62
N VAL A 56 -4.15 -3.11 2.98
CA VAL A 56 -4.27 -3.58 1.60
C VAL A 56 -5.34 -4.67 1.46
N ALA A 57 -5.36 -5.64 2.38
CA ALA A 57 -6.38 -6.69 2.40
C ALA A 57 -7.79 -6.11 2.61
N GLY A 58 -7.96 -5.21 3.57
CA GLY A 58 -9.23 -4.58 3.90
C GLY A 58 -9.71 -3.60 2.81
N SER A 59 -8.81 -2.78 2.28
CA SER A 59 -9.19 -1.69 1.38
C SER A 59 -9.20 -2.10 -0.08
N TRP A 60 -8.32 -3.02 -0.51
CA TRP A 60 -8.13 -3.35 -1.92
C TRP A 60 -8.67 -4.74 -2.26
N VAL A 61 -8.29 -5.77 -1.49
CA VAL A 61 -8.77 -7.15 -1.73
C VAL A 61 -10.28 -7.25 -1.50
N ASN A 62 -10.80 -6.59 -0.47
CA ASN A 62 -12.23 -6.52 -0.20
C ASN A 62 -12.96 -5.40 -0.98
N SER A 63 -12.26 -4.70 -1.89
CA SER A 63 -12.88 -3.63 -2.69
C SER A 63 -13.96 -4.19 -3.62
N SER A 64 -15.10 -3.53 -3.71
CA SER A 64 -16.13 -3.79 -4.73
C SER A 64 -15.72 -3.33 -6.12
N ASN A 65 -14.61 -2.58 -6.25
CA ASN A 65 -14.02 -2.23 -7.53
C ASN A 65 -13.06 -3.32 -8.02
N PHE A 66 -13.39 -3.97 -9.14
CA PHE A 66 -12.57 -5.05 -9.68
C PHE A 66 -11.14 -4.62 -10.01
N LYS A 67 -10.92 -3.39 -10.50
CA LYS A 67 -9.60 -2.91 -10.91
C LYS A 67 -8.67 -2.73 -9.71
N VAL A 68 -9.19 -2.16 -8.61
CA VAL A 68 -8.44 -2.05 -7.35
C VAL A 68 -8.17 -3.43 -6.76
N ARG A 69 -9.14 -4.34 -6.84
CA ARG A 69 -8.96 -5.72 -6.38
C ARG A 69 -7.89 -6.47 -7.16
N THR A 70 -7.89 -6.41 -8.49
CA THR A 70 -6.93 -7.16 -9.32
C THR A 70 -5.56 -6.50 -9.39
N GLY A 71 -5.49 -5.17 -9.38
CA GLY A 71 -4.21 -4.44 -9.43
C GLY A 71 -3.31 -4.63 -8.21
N CYS A 72 -3.85 -5.23 -7.15
CA CYS A 72 -3.13 -5.60 -5.94
C CYS A 72 -2.44 -6.99 -6.02
N TRP A 73 -2.80 -7.80 -7.03
CA TRP A 73 -2.31 -9.17 -7.22
C TRP A 73 -1.65 -9.39 -8.58
N PHE A 74 -1.54 -8.34 -9.39
CA PHE A 74 -0.98 -8.36 -10.74
C PHE A 74 0.22 -7.45 -10.86
#